data_AF-A0A6P0NFV9-F1
#
_entry.id   AF-A0A6P0NFV9-F1
#
_cell.length_a   1.000
_cell.length_b   1.000
_cell.length_c   1.000
_cell.angle_alpha   90.00
_cell.angle_beta   90.00
_cell.angle_gamma   90.00
#
_symmetry.space_group_name_H-M   'P 1'
#
loop_
_entity.id
_entity.type
_entity.pdbx_description
1 polymer ?
#
loop_
_entity_poly.entity_id
_entity_poly.type
_entity_poly.pdbx_seq_one_letter_code
_entity_poly.pdbx_strand_id
1 'polypeptide(L)'
;QHLQALVVQHTGMPAKELEIPTNPPWMDRGQVPEQVCQQVTAHHLVLTLQDWQRLTIAQRFALIKLSRPSHENRNFVPAMKEFGLAS
;
A
#
# COMPACT_ATOMS: atom_id res chain seq x y z
N GLN A 1 15.78 21.49 -10.60
CA GLN A 1 17.21 21.59 -10.21
C GLN A 1 17.41 22.14 -8.78
N HIS A 2 16.68 23.17 -8.33
CA HIS A 2 16.83 23.74 -6.97
C HIS A 2 16.67 22.74 -5.81
N LEU A 3 15.63 21.89 -5.84
CA LEU A 3 15.42 20.86 -4.80
C LEU A 3 16.59 19.87 -4.66
N GLN A 4 17.19 19.46 -5.77
CA GLN A 4 18.32 18.54 -5.75
C GLN A 4 19.55 19.17 -5.08
N ALA A 5 19.80 20.45 -5.36
CA ALA A 5 20.89 21.19 -4.73
C ALA A 5 20.70 21.30 -3.21
N LEU A 6 19.48 21.56 -2.74
CA LEU A 6 19.17 21.59 -1.31
C LEU A 6 19.39 20.23 -0.64
N VAL A 7 18.95 19.13 -1.27
CA VAL A 7 19.15 17.79 -0.71
C VAL A 7 20.64 17.46 -0.59
N VAL A 8 21.44 17.77 -1.63
CA VAL A 8 22.90 17.57 -1.58
C VAL A 8 23.55 18.44 -0.50
N GLN A 9 23.15 19.71 -0.39
CA GLN A 9 23.68 20.63 0.62
C GLN A 9 23.46 20.11 2.05
N HIS A 10 22.31 19.51 2.33
CA HIS A 10 21.95 19.07 3.70
C HIS A 10 22.31 17.61 4.00
N THR A 11 22.45 16.76 2.99
CA THR A 11 22.66 15.31 3.19
C THR A 11 23.97 14.78 2.61
N GLY A 12 24.70 15.58 1.82
CA GLY A 12 25.90 15.17 1.11
C GLY A 12 25.66 14.19 -0.05
N MET A 13 24.40 13.81 -0.31
CA MET A 13 24.03 12.85 -1.35
C MET A 13 22.87 13.41 -2.20
N PRO A 14 22.79 13.07 -3.50
CA PRO A 14 21.63 13.40 -4.30
C PRO A 14 20.37 12.71 -3.77
N ALA A 15 19.21 13.35 -3.91
CA ALA A 15 17.94 12.69 -3.68
C ALA A 15 17.83 11.48 -4.62
N LYS A 16 17.40 10.34 -4.08
CA LYS A 16 17.10 9.16 -4.89
C LYS A 16 15.87 9.44 -5.75
N GLU A 17 16.00 9.26 -7.05
CA GLU A 17 14.86 9.28 -7.95
C GLU A 17 14.03 8.02 -7.75
N LEU A 18 12.72 8.21 -7.63
CA LEU A 18 11.77 7.11 -7.56
C LEU A 18 11.15 6.95 -8.95
N GLU A 19 11.35 5.79 -9.54
CA GLU A 19 10.67 5.43 -10.78
C GLU A 19 9.16 5.46 -10.55
N ILE A 20 8.43 6.06 -11.48
CA ILE A 20 6.96 6.00 -11.50
C ILE A 20 6.61 4.66 -12.15
N PRO A 21 6.01 3.70 -11.43
CA PRO A 21 5.62 2.44 -12.04
C PRO A 21 4.59 2.69 -13.13
N THR A 22 4.78 2.11 -14.31
CA THR A 22 3.82 2.22 -15.43
C THR A 22 2.48 1.58 -15.11
N ASN A 23 2.47 0.51 -14.30
CA ASN A 23 1.25 -0.14 -13.84
C ASN A 23 1.36 -0.50 -12.35
N PRO A 24 1.04 0.43 -11.43
CA PRO A 24 1.19 0.16 -10.01
C PRO A 24 0.09 -0.79 -9.50
N PRO A 25 0.36 -1.67 -8.52
CA PRO A 25 -0.57 -2.71 -8.10
C PRO A 25 -1.94 -2.21 -7.57
N TRP A 26 -2.02 -0.97 -7.08
CA TRP A 26 -3.29 -0.39 -6.62
C TRP A 26 -4.24 0.05 -7.75
N MET A 27 -3.74 0.09 -8.99
CA MET A 27 -4.54 0.31 -10.20
C MET A 27 -5.15 -0.98 -10.74
N ASP A 28 -4.59 -2.14 -10.38
CA ASP A 28 -5.09 -3.43 -10.80
C ASP A 28 -6.31 -3.86 -9.96
N ARG A 29 -7.43 -4.08 -10.64
CA ARG A 29 -8.70 -4.55 -10.06
C ARG A 29 -8.91 -6.06 -10.27
N GLY A 30 -8.12 -6.69 -11.15
CA GLY A 30 -8.22 -8.09 -11.51
C GLY A 30 -7.50 -9.03 -10.53
N GLN A 31 -6.58 -8.50 -9.72
CA GLN A 31 -5.79 -9.29 -8.79
C GLN A 31 -5.59 -8.58 -7.46
N VAL A 32 -5.79 -9.31 -6.36
CA VAL A 32 -5.37 -8.86 -5.02
C VAL A 32 -3.88 -9.16 -4.86
N PRO A 33 -3.03 -8.18 -4.51
CA PRO A 33 -1.61 -8.42 -4.28
C PRO A 33 -1.35 -9.43 -3.18
N GLU A 34 -0.36 -10.31 -3.37
CA GLU A 34 -0.09 -11.42 -2.47
C GLU A 34 0.16 -10.98 -1.02
N GLN A 35 0.85 -9.86 -0.81
CA GLN A 35 1.14 -9.35 0.53
C GLN A 35 -0.15 -8.97 1.27
N VAL A 36 -1.17 -8.47 0.56
CA VAL A 36 -2.49 -8.19 1.13
C VAL A 36 -3.17 -9.49 1.53
N CYS A 37 -3.14 -10.51 0.66
CA CYS A 37 -3.68 -11.84 0.98
C CYS A 37 -3.01 -12.47 2.20
N GLN A 38 -1.69 -12.36 2.32
CA GLN A 38 -0.93 -12.85 3.47
C GLN A 38 -1.36 -12.15 4.77
N GLN A 39 -1.59 -10.84 4.73
CA GLN A 39 -2.03 -10.07 5.90
C GLN A 39 -3.47 -10.33 6.29
N VAL A 40 -4.37 -10.45 5.31
CA VAL A 40 -5.75 -10.91 5.53
C VAL A 40 -5.74 -12.28 6.23
N THR A 41 -4.91 -13.21 5.75
CA THR A 41 -4.78 -14.55 6.33
C THR A 41 -4.19 -14.52 7.74
N ALA A 42 -3.12 -13.75 7.96
CA ALA A 42 -2.48 -13.62 9.27
C ALA A 42 -3.42 -13.06 10.35
N HIS A 43 -4.39 -12.25 9.96
CA HIS A 43 -5.41 -11.69 10.84
C HIS A 43 -6.74 -12.47 10.84
N HIS A 44 -6.80 -13.65 10.21
CA HIS A 44 -8.01 -14.47 10.11
C HIS A 44 -9.22 -13.72 9.50
N LEU A 45 -8.95 -12.80 8.58
CA LEU A 45 -9.94 -12.04 7.84
C LEU A 45 -10.24 -12.72 6.49
N VAL A 46 -11.28 -12.25 5.81
CA VAL A 46 -11.61 -12.66 4.44
C VAL A 46 -11.65 -11.42 3.56
N LEU A 47 -11.06 -11.52 2.36
CA LEU A 47 -11.12 -10.49 1.35
C LEU A 47 -11.36 -11.15 0.00
N THR A 48 -12.52 -10.89 -0.60
CA THR A 48 -12.83 -11.42 -1.94
C THR A 48 -12.30 -10.51 -3.04
N LEU A 49 -12.20 -11.03 -4.27
CA LEU A 49 -11.87 -10.21 -5.43
C LEU A 49 -12.94 -9.14 -5.68
N GLN A 50 -14.22 -9.45 -5.43
CA GLN A 50 -15.32 -8.49 -5.58
C GLN A 50 -15.18 -7.31 -4.59
N ASP A 51 -14.78 -7.59 -3.35
CA ASP A 51 -14.47 -6.57 -2.36
C ASP A 51 -13.32 -5.67 -2.83
N TRP A 52 -12.23 -6.28 -3.29
CA TRP A 52 -11.09 -5.55 -3.85
C TRP A 52 -11.46 -4.62 -5.02
N GLN A 53 -12.35 -5.09 -5.88
CA GLN A 53 -12.86 -4.33 -7.03
C GLN A 53 -13.73 -3.13 -6.63
N ARG A 54 -14.39 -3.20 -5.47
CA ARG A 54 -15.22 -2.11 -4.91
C ARG A 54 -14.40 -1.01 -4.25
N LEU A 55 -13.20 -1.31 -3.78
CA LEU A 55 -12.32 -0.33 -3.14
C LEU A 55 -11.95 0.82 -4.08
N THR A 56 -11.77 2.01 -3.52
CA THR A 56 -11.16 3.12 -4.25
C THR A 56 -9.67 2.86 -4.50
N ILE A 57 -9.08 3.62 -5.43
CA ILE A 57 -7.64 3.58 -5.71
C ILE A 57 -6.84 3.85 -4.43
N ALA A 58 -7.26 4.82 -3.62
CA ALA A 58 -6.61 5.18 -2.37
C ALA A 58 -6.70 4.07 -1.31
N GLN A 59 -7.85 3.39 -1.22
CA GLN A 59 -8.04 2.27 -0.28
C GLN A 59 -7.18 1.05 -0.68
N ARG A 60 -7.12 0.70 -1.96
CA ARG A 60 -6.20 -0.34 -2.45
C ARG A 60 -4.75 0.00 -2.14
N PHE A 61 -4.34 1.24 -2.41
CA PHE A 61 -3.00 1.73 -2.07
C PHE A 61 -2.72 1.61 -0.57
N ALA A 62 -3.66 2.03 0.28
CA ALA A 62 -3.51 1.95 1.73
C ALA A 62 -3.33 0.50 2.19
N LEU A 63 -4.17 -0.44 1.75
CA LEU A 63 -4.02 -1.86 2.10
C LEU A 63 -2.67 -2.41 1.66
N ILE A 64 -2.23 -2.15 0.43
CA ILE A 64 -0.90 -2.59 -0.06
C ILE A 64 0.23 -2.03 0.81
N LYS A 65 0.13 -0.76 1.23
CA LYS A 65 1.15 -0.12 2.07
C LYS A 65 1.17 -0.70 3.49
N LEU A 66 -0.02 -0.94 4.05
CA LEU A 66 -0.21 -1.55 5.37
C LEU A 66 0.09 -3.05 5.39
N SER A 67 0.28 -3.69 4.23
CA SER A 67 0.65 -5.10 4.17
C SER A 67 2.15 -5.36 4.09
N ARG A 68 2.98 -4.31 4.13
CA ARG A 68 4.44 -4.46 4.07
C ARG A 68 4.99 -5.06 5.37
N PRO A 69 6.02 -5.91 5.30
CA PRO A 69 6.54 -6.65 6.45
C PRO A 69 7.32 -5.81 7.49
N SER A 70 7.40 -4.48 7.36
CA SER A 70 8.10 -3.64 8.32
C SER A 70 7.18 -3.27 9.49
N HIS A 71 7.41 -3.92 10.64
CA HIS A 71 6.62 -3.84 11.88
C HIS A 71 5.21 -4.40 11.76
N GLU A 72 4.64 -4.87 12.89
CA GLU A 72 3.21 -5.18 12.98
C GLU A 72 2.42 -3.96 12.50
N ASN A 73 1.77 -4.07 11.34
CA ASN A 73 0.95 -3.00 10.80
C ASN A 73 -0.37 -2.99 11.57
N ARG A 74 -0.34 -2.44 12.79
CA ARG A 74 -1.50 -2.31 13.70
C ARG A 74 -2.69 -1.60 13.07
N ASN A 75 -2.47 -0.88 11.98
CA ASN A 75 -3.49 -0.17 11.22
C ASN A 75 -4.14 -0.99 10.11
N PHE A 76 -3.67 -2.20 9.81
CA PHE A 76 -4.26 -3.05 8.77
C PHE A 76 -5.70 -3.44 9.12
N VAL A 77 -5.92 -4.00 10.32
CA VAL A 77 -7.27 -4.39 10.77
C VAL A 77 -8.20 -3.18 10.93
N PRO A 78 -7.80 -2.04 11.54
CA PRO A 78 -8.59 -0.81 11.54
C PRO A 78 -9.00 -0.35 10.13
N ALA A 79 -8.08 -0.36 9.17
CA ALA A 79 -8.39 0.01 7.79
C ALA A 79 -9.40 -0.94 7.14
N MET A 80 -9.28 -2.26 7.36
CA MET A 80 -10.25 -3.24 6.88
C MET A 80 -11.67 -2.95 7.40
N LYS A 81 -11.80 -2.56 8.68
CA LYS A 81 -13.09 -2.16 9.26
C LYS A 81 -13.62 -0.86 8.66
N GLU A 82 -12.77 0.16 8.57
CA GLU A 82 -13.13 1.47 7.99
C GLU A 82 -13.59 1.33 6.53
N PHE A 83 -13.01 0.40 5.78
CA PHE A 83 -13.37 0.15 4.38
C PHE A 83 -14.58 -0.78 4.21
N GLY A 84 -15.20 -1.22 5.31
CA GLY A 84 -16.37 -2.10 5.29
C GLY A 84 -16.06 -3.53 4.83
N LEU A 85 -14.83 -4.00 5.08
CA LEU A 85 -14.35 -5.35 4.73
C LEU A 85 -14.33 -6.31 5.93
N ALA A 86 -14.44 -5.77 7.15
CA ALA A 86 -14.43 -6.52 8.39
C ALA A 86 -15.32 -5.83 9.43
N SER A 87 -15.71 -6.56 10.48
CA SER A 87 -16.45 -6.05 11.65
C SER A 87 -15.52 -5.82 12.84
#